data_AF-A0A380E0N0-F1
#
_entry.id   AF-A0A380E0N0-F1
#
_cell.length_a   1.000
_cell.length_b   1.000
_cell.length_c   1.000
_cell.angle_alpha   90.00
_cell.angle_beta   90.00
_cell.angle_gamma   90.00
#
_symmetry.space_group_name_H-M   'P 1'
#
loop_
_entity.id
_entity.type
_entity.pdbx_description
1 polymer ?
#
loop_
_entity_poly.entity_id
_entity_poly.type
_entity_poly.pdbx_seq_one_letter_code
_entity_poly.pdbx_strand_id
1 'polypeptide(L)'
;MDYIKTHDEDAGIIYCSTRKQVEELQEALESQKIESVIYHAGLSNKEREEAQNDFLFDRVKVVVATNAFGMGIDKSQCTFCYSL
;
A
#
# COMPACT_ATOMS: atom_id res chain seq x y z
N MET A 1 -8.02 4.33 -10.53
CA MET A 1 -8.58 5.04 -9.35
C MET A 1 -10.05 4.71 -9.14
N ASP A 2 -10.90 4.75 -10.17
CA ASP A 2 -12.30 4.28 -10.08
C ASP A 2 -12.44 2.89 -9.45
N TYR A 3 -11.51 1.97 -9.74
CA TYR A 3 -11.56 0.61 -9.22
C TYR A 3 -11.42 0.50 -7.69
N ILE A 4 -10.53 1.31 -7.08
CA ILE A 4 -10.34 1.34 -5.62
C ILE A 4 -11.62 1.86 -4.95
N LYS A 5 -12.26 2.87 -5.55
CA LYS A 5 -13.53 3.42 -5.05
C LYS A 5 -14.69 2.42 -5.16
N THR A 6 -14.67 1.52 -6.15
CA THR A 6 -15.68 0.47 -6.30
C THR A 6 -15.46 -0.75 -5.40
N HIS A 7 -14.25 -0.92 -4.84
CA HIS A 7 -13.90 -2.01 -3.93
C HIS A 7 -13.38 -1.42 -2.62
N ASP A 8 -14.04 -0.36 -2.11
CA ASP A 8 -13.62 0.29 -0.87
C ASP A 8 -13.57 -0.72 0.29
N GLU A 9 -14.32 -1.82 0.26
CA GLU A 9 -14.30 -2.85 1.31
C GLU A 9 -13.11 -3.83 1.22
N ASP A 10 -12.40 -3.88 0.10
CA ASP A 10 -11.32 -4.85 -0.12
C ASP A 10 -9.94 -4.26 0.22
N ALA A 11 -9.16 -5.03 0.99
CA ALA A 11 -7.77 -4.69 1.25
C ALA A 11 -6.89 -5.03 0.04
N GLY A 12 -5.94 -4.16 -0.31
CA GLY A 12 -5.09 -4.30 -1.49
C GLY A 12 -3.68 -3.73 -1.31
N ILE A 13 -2.75 -4.26 -2.09
CA ILE A 13 -1.35 -3.81 -2.13
C ILE A 13 -1.05 -3.37 -3.56
N ILE A 14 -0.53 -2.15 -3.73
CA ILE A 14 -0.10 -1.61 -5.01
C ILE A 14 1.42 -1.64 -5.06
N TYR A 15 1.99 -2.43 -5.96
CA TYR A 15 3.43 -2.50 -6.16
C TYR A 15 3.93 -1.45 -7.15
N CYS A 16 4.97 -0.71 -6.76
CA CYS A 16 5.66 0.27 -7.59
C CYS A 16 7.14 -0.09 -7.75
N SER A 17 7.72 0.27 -8.90
CA SER A 17 9.11 -0.09 -9.25
C SER A 17 10.15 0.71 -8.45
N THR A 18 9.80 1.91 -7.98
CA THR A 18 10.73 2.82 -7.28
C THR A 18 10.12 3.45 -6.04
N ARG A 19 10.97 3.90 -5.10
CA ARG A 19 10.53 4.66 -3.91
C ARG A 19 9.78 5.94 -4.30
N LYS A 20 10.28 6.63 -5.33
CA LYS A 20 9.67 7.86 -5.85
C LYS A 20 8.23 7.63 -6.32
N GLN A 21 7.99 6.54 -7.04
CA GLN A 21 6.63 6.18 -7.48
C GLN A 21 5.71 5.82 -6.32
N VAL A 22 6.23 5.21 -5.25
CA VAL A 22 5.45 4.94 -4.03
C VAL A 22 4.95 6.24 -3.41
N GLU A 23 5.84 7.21 -3.21
CA GLU A 23 5.52 8.53 -2.63
C GLU A 23 4.55 9.31 -3.55
N GLU A 24 4.83 9.36 -4.86
CA GLU A 24 3.96 10.06 -5.83
C GLU A 24 2.55 9.45 -5.88
N LEU A 25 2.44 8.12 -5.77
CA LEU A 25 1.14 7.46 -5.77
C LEU A 25 0.40 7.66 -4.44
N GLN A 26 1.11 7.70 -3.31
CA GLN A 26 0.52 8.06 -2.02
C GLN A 26 -0.13 9.45 -2.09
N GLU A 27 0.60 10.46 -2.57
CA GLU A 27 0.06 11.81 -2.76
C GLU A 27 -1.18 11.81 -3.68
N ALA A 28 -1.15 11.02 -4.76
CA ALA A 28 -2.27 10.89 -5.68
C ALA A 28 -3.50 10.22 -5.04
N LEU A 29 -3.31 9.25 -4.14
CA LEU A 29 -4.38 8.58 -3.39
C LEU A 29 -4.98 9.51 -2.33
N GLU A 30 -4.13 10.21 -1.57
CA GLU A 30 -4.54 11.20 -0.57
C GLU A 30 -5.37 12.33 -1.19
N SER A 31 -4.94 12.84 -2.36
CA SER A 31 -5.68 13.87 -3.11
C SER A 31 -7.11 13.43 -3.49
N GLN A 32 -7.34 12.12 -3.56
CA GLN A 32 -8.62 11.50 -3.85
C GLN A 32 -9.35 10.99 -2.62
N LYS A 33 -8.83 11.28 -1.42
CA LYS A 33 -9.35 10.85 -0.11
C LYS A 33 -9.40 9.33 0.04
N ILE A 34 -8.44 8.63 -0.55
CA ILE A 34 -8.24 7.21 -0.36
C ILE A 34 -7.17 7.04 0.71
N GLU A 35 -7.51 6.38 1.82
CA GLU A 35 -6.55 6.11 2.89
C GLU A 35 -5.60 5.00 2.46
N SER A 36 -4.30 5.31 2.44
CA SER A 36 -3.23 4.37 2.11
C SER A 36 -2.00 4.61 2.98
N VAL A 37 -1.19 3.56 3.12
CA VAL A 37 0.14 3.64 3.76
C VAL A 37 1.21 3.22 2.78
N ILE A 38 2.43 3.75 2.95
CA ILE A 38 3.57 3.41 2.11
C ILE A 38 4.47 2.36 2.76
N TYR A 39 5.12 1.54 1.93
CA TYR A 39 6.13 0.60 2.37
C TYR A 39 7.30 0.46 1.39
N HIS A 40 8.48 0.91 1.79
CA HIS A 40 9.72 0.66 1.05
C HIS A 40 10.95 0.67 1.96
N ALA A 41 12.08 0.20 1.43
CA ALA A 41 13.35 0.09 2.17
C ALA A 41 14.01 1.45 2.54
N GLY A 42 13.32 2.57 2.32
CA GLY A 42 13.76 3.90 2.77
C GLY A 42 13.18 4.29 4.12
N LEU A 43 12.09 3.63 4.53
CA LEU A 43 11.45 3.82 5.82
C LEU A 43 12.26 3.16 6.94
N SER A 44 12.23 3.80 8.11
CA SER A 44 12.75 3.24 9.34
C SER A 44 12.06 1.92 9.69
N ASN A 45 12.67 1.11 10.57
CA ASN A 45 12.03 -0.11 11.06
C ASN A 45 10.67 0.19 11.72
N LYS A 46 10.58 1.29 12.48
CA LYS A 46 9.35 1.70 13.18
C LYS A 46 8.23 2.03 12.20
N GLU A 47 8.52 2.84 11.17
CA GLU A 47 7.52 3.19 10.15
C GLU A 47 7.05 1.97 9.36
N ARG A 48 7.96 1.04 9.06
CA ARG A 48 7.60 -0.22 8.40
C ARG A 48 6.71 -1.10 9.27
N GLU A 49 7.00 -1.18 10.56
CA GLU A 49 6.18 -1.93 11.52
C GLU A 49 4.79 -1.28 11.70
N GLU A 50 4.73 0.05 11.77
CA GLU A 50 3.47 0.79 11.85
C GLU A 50 2.62 0.55 10.59
N ALA A 51 3.18 0.74 9.40
CA ALA A 51 2.47 0.50 8.13
C ALA A 51 1.99 -0.96 7.98
N GLN A 52 2.80 -1.93 8.41
CA GLN A 52 2.38 -3.34 8.44
C GLN A 52 1.23 -3.56 9.40
N ASN A 53 1.31 -3.05 10.63
CA ASN A 53 0.25 -3.19 11.62
C ASN A 53 -1.04 -2.52 11.14
N ASP A 54 -0.95 -1.34 10.54
CA ASP A 54 -2.10 -0.61 10.01
C ASP A 54 -2.83 -1.40 8.93
N PHE A 55 -2.10 -2.08 8.05
CA PHE A 55 -2.68 -2.96 7.05
C PHE A 55 -3.20 -4.30 7.62
N LEU A 56 -2.49 -4.88 8.59
CA LEU A 56 -2.87 -6.15 9.22
C LEU A 56 -4.13 -6.03 10.07
N PHE A 57 -4.29 -4.91 10.80
CA PHE A 57 -5.45 -4.62 11.64
C PHE A 57 -6.58 -3.89 10.91
N ASP A 58 -6.54 -3.85 9.57
CA ASP A 58 -7.55 -3.20 8.71
C ASP A 58 -7.79 -1.72 9.06
N ARG A 59 -6.80 -1.04 9.66
CA ARG A 59 -6.83 0.41 9.88
C ARG A 59 -6.67 1.16 8.56
N VAL A 60 -5.94 0.56 7.62
CA VAL A 60 -5.77 1.07 6.26
C VAL A 60 -5.96 -0.08 5.29
N LYS A 61 -6.74 0.17 4.23
CA LYS A 61 -7.10 -0.86 3.26
C LYS A 61 -6.12 -0.95 2.10
N VAL A 62 -5.36 0.11 1.82
CA VAL A 62 -4.42 0.16 0.69
C VAL A 62 -2.98 0.34 1.18
N VAL A 63 -2.08 -0.52 0.73
CA VAL A 63 -0.64 -0.32 0.90
C VAL A 63 -0.01 -0.02 -0.45
N VAL A 64 0.80 1.02 -0.55
CA VAL A 64 1.64 1.27 -1.72
C VAL A 64 3.08 0.89 -1.39
N ALA A 65 3.64 -0.06 -2.14
CA ALA A 65 4.92 -0.64 -1.77
C ALA A 65 5.86 -0.88 -2.94
N THR A 66 7.16 -0.96 -2.67
CA THR A 66 8.08 -1.62 -3.61
C THR A 66 8.16 -3.13 -3.33
N ASN A 67 8.94 -3.87 -4.13
CA ASN A 67 9.24 -5.30 -3.91
C ASN A 67 9.81 -5.64 -2.51
N ALA A 68 10.07 -4.66 -1.66
CA ALA A 68 10.45 -4.86 -0.27
C ALA A 68 9.27 -5.36 0.61
N PHE A 69 8.03 -5.18 0.18
CA PHE A 69 6.84 -5.66 0.88
C PHE A 69 6.51 -7.08 0.38
N GLY A 70 6.45 -8.07 1.29
CA GLY A 70 6.07 -9.44 0.91
C GLY A 70 6.88 -10.59 1.50
N MET A 71 7.98 -10.37 2.24
CA MET A 71 8.69 -11.48 2.91
C MET A 71 7.97 -12.06 4.15
N GLY A 72 6.78 -11.58 4.52
CA GLY A 72 6.12 -12.03 5.76
C GLY A 72 4.64 -11.68 5.95
N ILE A 73 3.93 -11.18 4.93
CA ILE A 73 2.48 -10.96 5.02
C ILE A 73 1.78 -12.03 4.17
N ASP A 74 1.28 -13.06 4.83
CA ASP A 74 0.31 -14.01 4.26
C ASP A 74 -1.10 -13.48 4.58
N LYS A 75 -1.53 -12.50 3.78
CA LYS A 75 -2.95 -12.13 3.70
C LYS A 75 -3.35 -12.54 2.30
N SER A 76 -3.97 -13.72 2.20
CA SER A 76 -4.22 -14.51 0.99
C SER A 76 -5.25 -13.88 0.03
N GLN A 77 -5.23 -12.54 -0.11
CA GLN A 77 -6.13 -11.73 -0.93
C GLN A 77 -5.35 -10.51 -1.45
N CYS A 78 -4.36 -10.74 -2.31
CA CYS A 78 -3.66 -9.67 -3.01
C CYS A 78 -4.26 -9.55 -4.42
N THR A 79 -5.28 -8.71 -4.58
CA THR A 79 -6.12 -8.72 -5.80
C THR A 79 -5.59 -7.85 -6.94
N PHE A 80 -4.63 -6.92 -6.73
CA PHE A 80 -4.19 -6.01 -7.81
C PHE A 80 -2.68 -5.79 -7.90
N CYS A 81 -2.13 -6.00 -9.11
CA CYS A 81 -0.78 -5.62 -9.51
C CYS A 81 -0.89 -4.59 -10.65
N TYR A 82 -0.48 -3.35 -10.40
CA TYR A 82 -0.41 -2.30 -11.41
C TYR A 82 1.04 -1.85 -11.53
N SER A 83 1.78 -2.41 -12.47
CA SER A 83 3.12 -1.92 -12.82
C SER A 83 2.96 -0.66 -13.67
N LEU A 84 3.37 0.49 -13.14
CA LEU A 84 3.69 1.68 -13.96
C LEU A 84 5.12 1.60 -14.48
#